data_AF-A0A432TWJ9-F1
#
_entry.id   AF-A0A432TWJ9-F1
#
_cell.length_a   1.000
_cell.length_b   1.000
_cell.length_c   1.000
_cell.angle_alpha   90.00
_cell.angle_beta   90.00
_cell.angle_gamma   90.00
#
_symmetry.space_group_name_H-M   'P 1'
#
loop_
_entity.id
_entity.type
_entity.pdbx_description
1 polymer ?
#
loop_
_entity_poly.entity_id
_entity_poly.type
_entity_poly.pdbx_seq_one_letter_code
_entity_poly.pdbx_strand_id
1 'polypeptide(L)'
;MSEVENTSFEACLQKLMTFLEASLYEEATAQLANLHSAEIARLLEGVSPKDRTKLWVNIDPGTQGDILKDLSEDVQSQLLNEMDVD
;
A
#
# COMPACT_ATOMS: atom_id res chain seq x y z
N MET A 1 18.21 17.63 1.37
CA MET A 1 16.72 17.56 1.25
C MET A 1 16.18 16.16 1.57
N SER A 2 17.02 15.18 1.91
CA SER A 2 16.68 13.77 2.06
C SER A 2 16.21 13.32 3.46
N GLU A 3 16.31 14.16 4.49
CA GLU A 3 15.89 13.81 5.86
C GLU A 3 14.39 14.06 6.12
N VAL A 4 13.79 15.04 5.43
CA VAL A 4 12.39 15.44 5.64
C VAL A 4 11.41 14.48 4.95
N GLU A 5 11.77 13.95 3.78
CA GLU A 5 10.94 12.98 3.05
C GLU A 5 10.98 11.56 3.66
N ASN A 6 12.11 11.17 4.28
CA ASN A 6 12.18 9.87 4.96
C ASN A 6 11.38 9.86 6.26
N THR A 7 11.40 10.97 7.02
CA THR A 7 10.60 11.08 8.25
C THR A 7 9.10 11.10 7.98
N SER A 8 8.64 11.67 6.85
CA SER A 8 7.22 11.62 6.48
C SER A 8 6.78 10.21 6.05
N PHE A 9 7.63 9.48 5.32
CA PHE A 9 7.35 8.08 4.93
C PHE A 9 7.27 7.15 6.15
N GLU A 10 8.26 7.18 7.04
CA GLU A 10 8.27 6.35 8.25
C GLU A 10 7.05 6.62 9.13
N ALA A 11 6.68 7.89 9.32
CA ALA A 11 5.48 8.25 10.07
C ALA A 11 4.19 7.73 9.40
N CYS A 12 4.12 7.79 8.08
CA CYS A 12 2.97 7.29 7.32
C CYS A 12 2.87 5.76 7.44
N LEU A 13 3.99 5.05 7.27
CA LEU A 13 4.07 3.60 7.41
C LEU A 13 3.73 3.15 8.82
N GLN A 14 4.25 3.83 9.85
CA GLN A 14 3.96 3.50 11.24
C GLN A 14 2.47 3.62 11.55
N LYS A 15 1.82 4.69 11.07
CA LYS A 15 0.38 4.89 11.22
C LYS A 15 -0.41 3.82 10.47
N LEU A 16 0.01 3.46 9.27
CA LEU A 16 -0.60 2.39 8.47
C LEU A 16 -0.51 1.06 9.23
N MET A 17 0.66 0.72 9.77
CA MET A 17 0.86 -0.49 10.58
C MET A 17 -0.05 -0.51 11.81
N THR A 18 -0.22 0.61 12.51
CA THR A 18 -1.16 0.68 13.65
C THR A 18 -2.60 0.36 13.24
N PHE A 19 -3.07 0.84 12.09
CA PHE A 19 -4.40 0.47 11.59
C PHE A 19 -4.48 -1.02 11.22
N LEU A 20 -3.46 -1.56 10.55
CA LEU A 20 -3.42 -2.97 10.17
C LEU A 20 -3.41 -3.91 11.38
N GLU A 21 -2.63 -3.60 12.41
CA GLU A 21 -2.60 -4.34 13.68
C GLU A 21 -3.97 -4.34 14.38
N ALA A 22 -4.69 -3.21 14.28
CA ALA A 22 -6.05 -3.09 14.80
C ALA A 22 -7.13 -3.65 13.85
N SER A 23 -6.75 -4.22 12.70
CA SER A 23 -7.66 -4.68 11.64
C SER A 23 -8.59 -3.59 11.08
N LEU A 24 -8.16 -2.33 11.17
CA LEU A 24 -8.84 -1.13 10.68
C LEU A 24 -8.50 -0.87 9.20
N TYR A 25 -8.96 -1.77 8.33
CA TYR A 25 -8.62 -1.75 6.90
C TYR A 25 -9.25 -0.57 6.14
N GLU A 26 -10.41 -0.08 6.58
CA GLU A 26 -11.07 1.08 6.00
C GLU A 26 -10.25 2.36 6.26
N GLU A 27 -9.79 2.54 7.50
CA GLU A 27 -8.94 3.67 7.91
C GLU A 27 -7.56 3.61 7.25
N ALA A 28 -6.99 2.41 7.15
CA ALA A 28 -5.73 2.19 6.43
C ALA A 28 -5.86 2.58 4.95
N THR A 29 -6.96 2.17 4.29
CA THR A 29 -7.20 2.51 2.89
C THR A 29 -7.51 4.00 2.70
N ALA A 30 -8.27 4.60 3.62
CA ALA A 30 -8.55 6.04 3.61
C ALA A 30 -7.27 6.88 3.78
N GLN A 31 -6.29 6.40 4.55
CA GLN A 31 -4.97 7.02 4.62
C GLN A 31 -4.27 6.98 3.25
N LEU A 32 -4.30 5.84 2.56
CA LEU A 32 -3.67 5.67 1.24
C LEU A 32 -4.34 6.51 0.16
N ALA A 33 -5.66 6.67 0.20
CA ALA A 33 -6.44 7.41 -0.80
C ALA A 33 -6.06 8.90 -0.94
N ASN A 34 -5.31 9.45 0.02
CA ASN A 34 -4.82 10.83 0.01
C ASN A 34 -3.38 10.98 -0.51
N LEU A 35 -2.74 9.89 -0.93
CA LEU A 35 -1.33 9.85 -1.35
C LEU A 35 -1.20 9.66 -2.86
N HIS A 36 -0.02 9.99 -3.41
CA HIS A 36 0.29 9.68 -4.80
C HIS A 36 0.53 8.18 -5.01
N SER A 37 0.28 7.68 -6.23
CA SER A 37 0.45 6.26 -6.59
C SER A 37 1.81 5.69 -6.18
N ALA A 38 2.89 6.45 -6.41
CA ALA A 38 4.25 6.06 -6.07
C ALA A 38 4.49 5.95 -4.55
N GLU A 39 3.83 6.79 -3.76
CA GLU A 39 3.92 6.73 -2.30
C GLU A 39 3.14 5.51 -1.77
N ILE A 40 1.97 5.25 -2.34
CA ILE A 40 1.17 4.07 -2.02
C ILE A 40 1.96 2.80 -2.36
N ALA A 41 2.59 2.75 -3.54
CA ALA A 41 3.43 1.63 -3.95
C ALA A 41 4.53 1.35 -2.92
N ARG A 42 5.30 2.38 -2.54
CA ARG A 42 6.35 2.25 -1.52
C ARG A 42 5.81 1.76 -0.17
N LEU A 43 4.63 2.22 0.26
CA LEU A 43 4.00 1.75 1.50
C LEU A 43 3.56 0.29 1.40
N LEU A 44 2.99 -0.13 0.26
CA LEU A 44 2.59 -1.50 -0.01
C LEU A 44 3.80 -2.46 0.04
N GLU A 45 4.98 -2.02 -0.43
CA GLU A 45 6.21 -2.81 -0.33
C GLU A 45 6.66 -3.06 1.12
N GLY A 46 6.39 -2.10 2.02
CA GLY A 46 6.75 -2.18 3.44
C GLY A 46 5.78 -2.99 4.32
N VAL A 47 4.62 -3.41 3.80
CA VAL A 47 3.63 -4.19 4.55
C VAL A 47 3.71 -5.69 4.23
N SER A 48 3.19 -6.50 5.16
CA SER A 48 3.13 -7.96 5.01
C SER A 48 2.30 -8.36 3.78
N PRO A 49 2.62 -9.45 3.06
CA PRO A 49 1.84 -9.87 1.89
C PRO A 49 0.34 -10.05 2.17
N LYS A 50 0.00 -10.58 3.35
CA LYS A 50 -1.39 -10.79 3.77
C LYS A 50 -2.17 -9.47 3.88
N ASP A 51 -1.59 -8.46 4.52
CA ASP A 51 -2.25 -7.16 4.69
C ASP A 51 -2.22 -6.36 3.40
N ARG A 52 -1.17 -6.53 2.59
CA ARG A 52 -1.05 -5.92 1.27
C ARG A 52 -2.23 -6.32 0.37
N THR A 53 -2.54 -7.61 0.27
CA THR A 53 -3.68 -8.08 -0.53
C THR A 53 -5.00 -7.50 -0.03
N LYS A 54 -5.18 -7.39 1.29
CA LYS A 54 -6.39 -6.77 1.87
C LYS A 54 -6.49 -5.27 1.58
N LEU A 55 -5.38 -4.54 1.65
CA LEU A 55 -5.37 -3.13 1.26
C LEU A 55 -5.67 -2.99 -0.23
N TRP A 56 -5.01 -3.82 -1.05
CA TRP A 56 -5.13 -3.80 -2.50
C TRP A 56 -6.58 -3.88 -2.98
N VAL A 57 -7.36 -4.84 -2.48
CA VAL A 57 -8.78 -5.02 -2.87
C VAL A 57 -9.68 -3.86 -2.46
N ASN A 58 -9.26 -3.03 -1.49
CA ASN A 58 -10.02 -1.86 -1.04
C ASN A 58 -9.60 -0.57 -1.76
N ILE A 59 -8.46 -0.55 -2.45
CA ILE A 59 -8.01 0.59 -3.24
C ILE A 59 -8.84 0.70 -4.52
N ASP A 60 -9.21 1.94 -4.88
CA ASP A 60 -9.95 2.22 -6.11
C ASP A 60 -9.27 1.59 -7.35
N PRO A 61 -9.99 0.80 -8.17
CA PRO A 61 -9.41 0.15 -9.35
C PRO A 61 -8.79 1.12 -10.37
N GLY A 62 -9.30 2.36 -10.45
CA GLY A 62 -8.73 3.40 -11.29
C GLY A 62 -7.33 3.82 -10.85
N THR A 63 -7.06 3.76 -9.53
CA THR A 63 -5.75 4.07 -8.95
C THR A 63 -4.80 2.87 -8.97
N GLN A 64 -5.32 1.65 -8.86
CA GLN A 64 -4.51 0.42 -8.87
C GLN A 64 -3.58 0.34 -10.08
N GLY A 65 -4.06 0.71 -11.28
CA GLY A 65 -3.24 0.66 -12.50
C GLY A 65 -2.02 1.57 -12.46
N ASP A 66 -2.10 2.72 -11.78
CA ASP A 66 -0.96 3.61 -11.60
C ASP A 66 -0.02 3.11 -10.50
N ILE A 67 -0.56 2.57 -9.41
CA ILE A 67 0.24 1.97 -8.33
C ILE A 67 1.05 0.78 -8.86
N LEU A 68 0.47 -0.07 -9.72
CA LEU A 68 1.17 -1.22 -10.32
C LEU A 68 2.43 -0.82 -11.08
N LYS A 69 2.48 0.38 -11.67
CA LYS A 69 3.65 0.86 -12.44
C LYS A 69 4.82 1.23 -11.53
N ASP A 70 4.53 1.58 -10.29
CA ASP A 70 5.51 2.06 -9.31
C ASP A 70 5.96 0.94 -8.35
N LEU A 71 5.31 -0.23 -8.38
CA LEU A 71 5.65 -1.40 -7.56
C LEU A 71 6.83 -2.20 -8.15
N SER A 72 7.64 -2.79 -7.29
CA SER A 72 8.60 -3.83 -7.67
C SER A 72 7.93 -5.06 -8.29
N GLU A 73 8.66 -5.74 -9.18
CA GLU A 73 8.18 -6.93 -9.91
C GLU A 73 7.69 -8.04 -8.96
N ASP A 74 8.37 -8.24 -7.82
CA ASP A 74 8.00 -9.24 -6.82
C ASP A 74 6.62 -8.94 -6.20
N VAL A 75 6.39 -7.67 -5.83
CA VAL A 75 5.13 -7.25 -5.20
C VAL A 75 4.00 -7.21 -6.22
N GLN A 76 4.27 -6.72 -7.42
CA GLN A 76 3.33 -6.76 -8.54
C GLN A 76 2.90 -8.19 -8.82
N SER A 77 3.84 -9.12 -8.96
CA SER A 77 3.55 -10.54 -9.22
C SER A 77 2.74 -11.16 -8.08
N GLN A 78 3.09 -10.86 -6.83
CA GLN A 78 2.32 -11.35 -5.68
C GLN A 78 0.87 -10.86 -5.69
N LEU A 79 0.65 -9.57 -5.95
CA LEU A 79 -0.70 -9.00 -6.00
C LEU A 79 -1.52 -9.58 -7.15
N LEU A 80 -0.93 -9.71 -8.34
CA LEU A 80 -1.62 -10.28 -9.51
C LEU A 80 -1.96 -11.76 -9.31
N ASN A 81 -1.06 -12.55 -8.70
CA ASN A 81 -1.31 -13.98 -8.45
C ASN A 81 -2.37 -14.23 -7.38
N GLU A 82 -2.46 -13.38 -6.35
CA GLU A 82 -3.49 -13.48 -5.30
C GLU A 82 -4.86 -12.99 -5.78
N MET A 83 -4.92 -12.23 -6.87
CA MET A 83 -6.17 -11.83 -7.53
C MET A 83 -6.73 -12.89 -8.49
N ASP A 84 -5.91 -13.83 -8.97
CA ASP A 84 -6.27 -14.88 -9.93
C ASP A 84 -6.87 -16.13 -9.27
N VAL A 85 -7.18 -16.04 -7.98
CA VAL A 85 -7.76 -17.15 -7.21
C VAL A 85 -9.29 -17.05 -7.23
N ASP A 86 -9.88 -17.33 -8.39
CA ASP A 86 -11.29 -17.70 -8.57
C ASP A 86 -11.40 -19.14 -9.10
#